data_AF-A0A0T5ZPZ8-F1
#
_entry.id   AF-A0A0T5ZPZ8-F1
#
_cell.length_a   1.000
_cell.length_b   1.000
_cell.length_c   1.000
_cell.angle_alpha   90.00
_cell.angle_beta   90.00
_cell.angle_gamma   90.00
#
_symmetry.space_group_name_H-M   'P 1'
#
loop_
_entity.id
_entity.type
_entity.pdbx_description
1 polymer ?
#
loop_
_entity_poly.entity_id
_entity_poly.type
_entity_poly.pdbx_seq_one_letter_code
_entity_poly.pdbx_strand_id
1 'polypeptide(L)'
;MQVILRFLYLLSLVFWIGSIFFFSTSAAPSIFKVLPKQLAGDLVTDIFPKYYLISYVCGVVAIVTSLLSWLTGSHSSTASYLLRVIILVIMLGLAIFAGAVIRPQALEIRTEMRSLVEDSPRYSELQNRFNALHKTSVLLNSVVFLLGIAIVLITAYNYKE
;
A
#
# COMPACT_ATOMS: atom_id res chain seq x y z
N MET A 1 28.72 -5.04 4.64
CA MET A 1 27.39 -5.45 5.16
C MET A 1 26.42 -4.27 5.30
N GLN A 2 26.79 -3.21 6.03
CA GLN A 2 25.89 -2.05 6.27
C GLN A 2 25.37 -1.36 5.00
N VAL A 3 26.23 -1.18 3.99
CA VAL A 3 25.82 -0.55 2.71
C VAL A 3 24.71 -1.35 2.02
N ILE A 4 24.81 -2.68 2.03
CA ILE A 4 23.82 -3.56 1.40
C ILE A 4 22.48 -3.47 2.14
N LEU A 5 22.49 -3.51 3.48
CA LEU A 5 21.27 -3.38 4.28
C LEU A 5 20.58 -2.03 4.06
N ARG A 6 21.36 -0.95 4.04
CA ARG A 6 20.90 0.41 3.74
C ARG A 6 20.32 0.52 2.33
N PHE A 7 20.99 -0.07 1.34
CA PHE A 7 20.54 -0.10 -0.04
C PHE A 7 19.20 -0.84 -0.18
N LEU A 8 19.10 -2.07 0.35
CA LEU A 8 17.87 -2.87 0.32
C LEU A 8 16.72 -2.17 1.03
N TYR A 9 17.00 -1.54 2.17
CA TYR A 9 16.02 -0.72 2.88
C TYR A 9 15.48 0.41 2.00
N LEU A 10 16.36 1.25 1.45
CA LEU A 10 15.95 2.39 0.62
C LEU A 10 15.22 1.93 -0.64
N LEU A 11 15.72 0.88 -1.29
CA LEU A 11 15.11 0.29 -2.47
C LEU A 11 13.68 -0.17 -2.16
N SER A 12 13.47 -0.86 -1.04
CA SER A 12 12.15 -1.32 -0.62
C SER A 12 11.18 -0.15 -0.37
N LEU A 13 11.63 0.93 0.27
CA LEU A 13 10.80 2.11 0.49
C LEU A 13 10.42 2.79 -0.83
N VAL A 14 11.38 3.00 -1.72
CA VAL A 14 11.15 3.70 -2.99
C VAL A 14 10.19 2.91 -3.87
N PHE A 15 10.35 1.58 -3.96
CA PHE A 15 9.39 0.74 -4.68
C PHE A 15 8.00 0.75 -4.06
N TRP A 16 7.91 0.67 -2.74
CA TRP A 16 6.62 0.64 -2.06
C TRP A 16 5.88 1.96 -2.24
N ILE A 17 6.50 3.07 -1.84
CA ILE A 17 5.92 4.42 -1.91
C ILE A 17 5.68 4.83 -3.36
N GLY A 18 6.64 4.54 -4.25
CA GLY A 18 6.54 4.81 -5.68
C GLY A 18 5.40 4.05 -6.34
N SER A 19 5.15 2.78 -5.95
CA SER A 19 4.03 2.00 -6.48
C SER A 19 2.68 2.61 -6.09
N ILE A 20 2.54 3.06 -4.84
CA ILE A 20 1.32 3.73 -4.35
C ILE A 20 1.11 5.03 -5.13
N PHE A 21 2.14 5.88 -5.21
CA PHE A 21 2.07 7.16 -5.90
C PHE A 21 1.71 6.99 -7.38
N PHE A 22 2.44 6.14 -8.09
CA PHE A 22 2.22 5.90 -9.52
C PHE A 22 0.81 5.33 -9.78
N PHE A 23 0.39 4.35 -9.00
CA PHE A 23 -0.92 3.74 -9.19
C PHE A 23 -2.06 4.72 -8.93
N SER A 24 -2.00 5.47 -7.81
CA SER A 24 -3.05 6.40 -7.41
C SER A 24 -3.15 7.63 -8.31
N THR A 25 -2.03 8.19 -8.75
CA THR A 25 -2.01 9.46 -9.52
C THR A 25 -2.10 9.26 -11.03
N SER A 26 -1.55 8.15 -11.53
CA SER A 26 -1.34 7.96 -12.96
C SER A 26 -2.07 6.73 -13.48
N ALA A 27 -1.80 5.55 -12.94
CA ALA A 27 -2.33 4.31 -13.51
C ALA A 27 -3.84 4.21 -13.40
N ALA A 28 -4.41 4.35 -12.20
CA ALA A 28 -5.86 4.22 -12.01
C ALA A 28 -6.66 5.30 -12.78
N PRO A 29 -6.33 6.60 -12.69
CA PRO A 29 -7.04 7.62 -13.47
C PRO A 29 -6.94 7.39 -14.99
N SER A 30 -5.77 6.97 -15.49
CA SER A 30 -5.59 6.67 -16.92
C SER A 30 -6.44 5.46 -17.35
N ILE A 31 -6.45 4.40 -16.56
CA ILE A 31 -7.25 3.19 -16.84
C ILE A 31 -8.75 3.54 -16.92
N PHE A 32 -9.28 4.27 -15.94
CA PHE A 32 -10.69 4.66 -15.93
C PHE A 32 -11.06 5.73 -16.97
N LYS A 33 -10.06 6.47 -17.50
CA LYS A 33 -10.26 7.44 -18.57
C LYS A 33 -10.38 6.78 -19.95
N VAL A 34 -9.62 5.72 -20.20
CA VAL A 34 -9.48 5.15 -21.56
C VAL A 34 -10.36 3.91 -21.74
N LEU A 35 -10.69 3.18 -20.68
CA LEU A 35 -11.51 1.97 -20.75
C LEU A 35 -12.95 2.20 -20.26
N PRO A 36 -13.93 1.46 -20.80
CA PRO A 36 -15.27 1.37 -20.22
C PRO A 36 -15.21 0.95 -18.75
N LYS A 37 -16.12 1.47 -17.93
CA LYS A 37 -16.11 1.30 -16.46
C LYS A 37 -16.02 -0.17 -16.01
N GLN A 38 -16.73 -1.09 -16.67
CA GLN A 38 -16.63 -2.52 -16.34
C GLN A 38 -15.22 -3.08 -16.61
N LEU A 39 -14.66 -2.81 -17.79
CA LEU A 39 -13.32 -3.28 -18.19
C LEU A 39 -12.20 -2.66 -17.35
N ALA A 40 -12.30 -1.35 -17.05
CA ALA A 40 -11.38 -0.66 -16.14
C ALA A 40 -11.36 -1.34 -14.77
N GLY A 41 -12.54 -1.67 -14.22
CA GLY A 41 -12.65 -2.37 -12.95
C GLY A 41 -12.05 -3.79 -12.98
N ASP A 42 -12.12 -4.49 -14.10
CA ASP A 42 -11.53 -5.84 -14.24
C ASP A 42 -10.02 -5.78 -14.25
N LEU A 43 -9.46 -4.86 -15.04
CA LEU A 43 -8.03 -4.64 -15.08
C LEU A 43 -7.48 -4.26 -13.70
N VAL A 44 -8.14 -3.33 -13.00
CA VAL A 44 -7.74 -2.92 -11.65
C VAL A 44 -7.84 -4.08 -10.65
N THR A 45 -8.87 -4.92 -10.77
CA THR A 45 -9.04 -6.12 -9.92
C THR A 45 -7.90 -7.11 -10.13
N ASP A 46 -7.43 -7.32 -11.37
CA ASP A 46 -6.27 -8.18 -11.68
C ASP A 46 -4.94 -7.59 -11.18
N ILE A 47 -4.80 -6.26 -11.19
CA ILE A 47 -3.59 -5.56 -10.73
C ILE A 47 -3.46 -5.64 -9.21
N PHE A 48 -4.55 -5.55 -8.45
CA PHE A 48 -4.50 -5.40 -6.98
C PHE A 48 -3.73 -6.51 -6.24
N PRO A 49 -3.88 -7.81 -6.54
CA PRO A 49 -3.07 -8.86 -5.91
C PRO A 49 -1.56 -8.61 -6.04
N LYS A 50 -1.11 -8.21 -7.24
CA LYS A 50 0.31 -7.92 -7.53
C LYS A 50 0.77 -6.66 -6.81
N TYR A 51 -0.07 -5.62 -6.80
CA TYR A 51 0.16 -4.36 -6.08
C TYR A 51 0.37 -4.58 -4.58
N TYR A 52 -0.51 -5.37 -3.94
CA TYR A 52 -0.37 -5.68 -2.51
C TYR A 52 0.80 -6.61 -2.23
N LEU A 53 1.12 -7.55 -3.13
CA LEU A 53 2.31 -8.38 -2.99
C LEU A 53 3.59 -7.55 -2.95
N ILE A 54 3.72 -6.53 -3.82
CA ILE A 54 4.85 -5.59 -3.79
C ILE A 54 4.91 -4.89 -2.42
N SER A 55 3.76 -4.42 -1.91
CA SER A 55 3.69 -3.79 -0.58
C SER A 55 4.16 -4.72 0.53
N TYR A 56 3.77 -6.00 0.50
CA TYR A 56 4.14 -6.99 1.52
C TYR A 56 5.63 -7.30 1.48
N VAL A 57 6.17 -7.59 0.30
CA VAL A 57 7.59 -7.89 0.12
C VAL A 57 8.43 -6.71 0.54
N CYS A 58 8.09 -5.50 0.07
CA CYS A 58 8.84 -4.30 0.43
C CYS A 58 8.76 -4.02 1.94
N GLY A 59 7.58 -4.16 2.56
CA GLY A 59 7.43 -3.97 3.99
C GLY A 59 8.24 -4.95 4.83
N VAL A 60 8.23 -6.24 4.48
CA VAL A 60 9.05 -7.26 5.16
C VAL A 60 10.54 -6.96 4.98
N VAL A 61 10.99 -6.66 3.77
CA VAL A 61 12.40 -6.32 3.50
C VAL A 61 12.82 -5.08 4.27
N ALA A 62 11.99 -4.02 4.31
CA ALA A 62 12.27 -2.80 5.05
C ALA A 62 12.42 -3.06 6.56
N ILE A 63 11.54 -3.87 7.14
CA ILE A 63 11.59 -4.24 8.56
C ILE A 63 12.83 -5.08 8.86
N VAL A 64 13.07 -6.15 8.10
CA VAL A 64 14.21 -7.05 8.32
C VAL A 64 15.54 -6.32 8.18
N THR A 65 15.71 -5.52 7.13
CA THR A 65 16.94 -4.76 6.92
C THR A 65 17.15 -3.68 8.00
N SER A 66 16.07 -3.06 8.49
CA SER A 66 16.13 -2.11 9.61
C SER A 66 16.56 -2.80 10.91
N LEU A 67 16.01 -3.98 11.22
CA LEU A 67 16.38 -4.77 12.41
C LEU A 67 17.83 -5.26 12.34
N LEU A 68 18.25 -5.79 11.19
CA LEU A 68 19.65 -6.24 10.99
C LEU A 68 20.64 -5.08 11.10
N SER A 69 20.28 -3.88 10.59
CA SER A 69 21.13 -2.69 10.70
C SER A 69 21.32 -2.25 12.16
N TRP A 70 20.29 -2.41 12.98
CA TRP A 70 20.36 -2.14 14.42
C TRP A 70 21.25 -3.15 15.16
N LEU A 71 21.09 -4.45 14.89
CA LEU A 71 21.92 -5.51 15.50
C LEU A 71 23.40 -5.41 15.14
N THR A 72 23.72 -4.83 13.99
CA THR A 72 25.11 -4.70 13.49
C THR A 72 25.80 -3.38 13.89
N GLY A 73 25.24 -2.66 14.87
CA GLY A 73 25.97 -1.62 15.62
C GLY A 73 25.97 -0.22 15.02
N SER A 74 25.03 0.14 14.13
CA SER A 74 24.92 1.51 13.63
C SER A 74 24.45 2.45 14.76
N HIS A 75 25.36 3.29 15.29
CA HIS A 75 25.17 4.24 16.41
C HIS A 75 24.19 5.41 16.12
N SER A 76 22.96 5.13 15.65
CA SER A 76 21.87 6.11 15.75
C SER A 76 21.10 5.86 17.04
N SER A 77 20.59 6.93 17.66
CA SER A 77 19.80 6.88 18.90
C SER A 77 18.73 5.77 18.84
N THR A 78 18.74 4.84 19.80
CA THR A 78 17.83 3.68 19.87
C THR A 78 16.36 4.06 19.68
N ALA A 79 15.95 5.26 20.14
CA ALA A 79 14.61 5.79 19.97
C ALA A 79 14.22 6.00 18.49
N SER A 80 15.15 6.50 17.66
CA SER A 80 14.90 6.74 16.23
C SER A 80 14.68 5.44 15.45
N TYR A 81 15.42 4.38 15.80
CA TYR A 81 15.27 3.05 15.23
C TYR A 81 13.93 2.42 15.61
N LEU A 82 13.57 2.49 16.89
CA LEU A 82 12.32 1.93 17.38
C LEU A 82 11.12 2.61 16.70
N LEU A 83 11.13 3.95 16.62
CA LEU A 83 10.09 4.71 15.93
C LEU A 83 9.94 4.27 14.46
N ARG A 84 11.06 4.13 13.73
CA ARG A 84 11.07 3.69 12.34
C ARG A 84 10.49 2.30 12.17
N VAL A 85 10.87 1.33 13.01
CA VAL A 85 10.34 -0.04 12.95
C VAL A 85 8.85 -0.05 13.27
N ILE A 86 8.40 0.70 14.28
CA ILE A 86 6.98 0.82 14.63
C ILE A 86 6.18 1.34 13.43
N ILE A 87 6.64 2.41 12.78
CA ILE A 87 5.93 2.97 11.61
C ILE A 87 5.89 1.95 10.47
N LEU A 88 6.99 1.23 10.19
CA LEU A 88 7.00 0.17 9.16
C LEU A 88 6.02 -0.97 9.45
N VAL A 89 5.94 -1.41 10.71
CA VAL A 89 5.01 -2.46 11.15
C VAL A 89 3.57 -1.98 10.99
N ILE A 90 3.27 -0.74 11.37
CA ILE A 90 1.95 -0.13 11.15
C ILE A 90 1.62 -0.09 9.65
N MET A 91 2.53 0.43 8.82
CA MET A 91 2.36 0.49 7.37
C MET A 91 2.09 -0.89 6.76
N LEU A 92 2.85 -1.91 7.16
CA LEU A 92 2.68 -3.28 6.66
C LEU A 92 1.36 -3.87 7.15
N GLY A 93 0.99 -3.65 8.41
CA GLY A 93 -0.29 -4.08 8.96
C GLY A 93 -1.48 -3.48 8.22
N LEU A 94 -1.45 -2.18 7.93
CA LEU A 94 -2.48 -1.51 7.14
C LEU A 94 -2.54 -2.04 5.70
N ALA A 95 -1.39 -2.28 5.07
CA ALA A 95 -1.32 -2.86 3.73
C ALA A 95 -1.90 -4.29 3.70
N ILE A 96 -1.55 -5.12 4.69
CA ILE A 96 -2.09 -6.49 4.83
C ILE A 96 -3.59 -6.43 5.05
N PHE A 97 -4.08 -5.54 5.92
CA PHE A 97 -5.52 -5.39 6.14
C PHE A 97 -6.25 -4.96 4.85
N ALA A 98 -5.73 -3.95 4.14
CA ALA A 98 -6.31 -3.51 2.88
C ALA A 98 -6.30 -4.61 1.81
N GLY A 99 -5.20 -5.35 1.68
CA GLY A 99 -5.06 -6.37 0.65
C GLY A 99 -5.73 -7.71 1.00
N ALA A 100 -5.71 -8.15 2.25
CA ALA A 100 -6.25 -9.45 2.67
C ALA A 100 -7.71 -9.40 3.13
N VAL A 101 -8.21 -8.24 3.55
CA VAL A 101 -9.59 -8.08 4.06
C VAL A 101 -10.44 -7.21 3.15
N ILE A 102 -10.00 -5.98 2.85
CA ILE A 102 -10.81 -5.03 2.08
C ILE A 102 -10.93 -5.45 0.60
N ARG A 103 -9.82 -5.89 0.00
CA ARG A 103 -9.79 -6.34 -1.41
C ARG A 103 -10.76 -7.49 -1.73
N PRO A 104 -10.76 -8.64 -1.01
CA PRO A 104 -11.69 -9.73 -1.34
C PRO A 104 -13.15 -9.32 -1.13
N GLN A 105 -13.48 -8.57 -0.07
CA GLN A 105 -14.84 -8.07 0.14
C GLN A 105 -15.32 -7.17 -1.01
N ALA A 106 -14.44 -6.29 -1.51
CA ALA A 106 -14.76 -5.44 -2.65
C ALA A 106 -14.96 -6.26 -3.95
N LEU A 107 -14.19 -7.34 -4.14
CA LEU A 107 -14.33 -8.25 -5.27
C LEU A 107 -15.65 -9.03 -5.22
N GLU A 108 -16.01 -9.55 -4.04
CA GLU A 108 -17.28 -10.27 -3.81
C GLU A 108 -18.48 -9.39 -4.14
N ILE A 109 -18.53 -8.18 -3.56
CA ILE A 109 -19.61 -7.21 -3.84
C ILE A 109 -19.67 -6.85 -5.32
N ARG A 110 -18.52 -6.62 -5.96
CA ARG A 110 -18.46 -6.31 -7.40
C ARG A 110 -18.96 -7.47 -8.25
N THR A 111 -18.71 -8.72 -7.83
CA THR A 111 -19.18 -9.92 -8.51
C THR A 111 -20.68 -10.08 -8.36
N GLU A 112 -21.23 -9.85 -7.16
CA GLU A 112 -22.69 -9.85 -6.91
C GLU A 112 -23.38 -8.79 -7.77
N MET A 113 -22.85 -7.56 -7.81
CA MET A 113 -23.40 -6.46 -8.62
C MET A 113 -23.52 -6.79 -10.11
N ARG A 114 -22.64 -7.63 -10.67
CA ARG A 114 -22.69 -8.02 -12.09
C ARG A 114 -23.89 -8.88 -12.45
N SER A 115 -24.43 -9.62 -11.50
CA SER A 115 -25.60 -10.46 -11.69
C SER A 115 -26.92 -9.70 -11.57
N LEU A 116 -26.87 -8.42 -11.18
CA LEU A 116 -28.05 -7.61 -10.92
C LEU A 116 -28.35 -6.67 -12.08
N VAL A 117 -29.63 -6.33 -12.23
CA VAL A 117 -30.06 -5.25 -13.12
C VAL A 117 -29.58 -3.92 -12.53
N GLU A 118 -28.91 -3.12 -13.37
CA GLU A 118 -28.49 -1.76 -13.02
C GLU A 118 -29.70 -0.96 -12.48
N ASP A 119 -29.45 -0.15 -11.46
CA ASP A 119 -30.44 0.69 -10.76
C ASP A 119 -31.56 -0.04 -10.00
N SER A 120 -31.50 -1.36 -9.86
CA SER A 120 -32.34 -2.07 -8.89
C SER A 120 -32.04 -1.61 -7.45
N PRO A 121 -33.00 -1.68 -6.50
CA PRO A 121 -32.77 -1.31 -5.10
C PRO A 121 -31.57 -2.06 -4.49
N ARG A 122 -31.42 -3.34 -4.84
CA ARG A 122 -30.31 -4.19 -4.39
C ARG A 122 -28.97 -3.79 -5.01
N TYR A 123 -28.95 -3.42 -6.29
CA TYR A 123 -27.75 -2.90 -6.95
C TYR A 123 -27.25 -1.62 -6.28
N SER A 124 -28.17 -0.68 -5.98
CA SER A 124 -27.85 0.58 -5.30
C SER A 124 -27.29 0.37 -3.89
N GLU A 125 -27.83 -0.60 -3.14
CA GLU A 125 -27.31 -0.99 -1.82
C GLU A 125 -25.86 -1.51 -1.92
N LEU A 126 -25.61 -2.46 -2.83
CA LEU A 126 -24.27 -3.02 -3.04
C LEU A 126 -23.28 -1.98 -3.55
N GLN A 127 -23.71 -1.08 -4.44
CA GLN A 127 -22.89 0.03 -4.92
C GLN A 127 -22.45 0.94 -3.77
N ASN A 128 -23.33 1.23 -2.82
CA ASN A 128 -22.99 2.02 -1.64
C ASN A 128 -21.98 1.30 -0.75
N ARG A 129 -22.14 -0.02 -0.54
CA ARG A 129 -21.17 -0.83 0.23
C ARG A 129 -19.81 -0.89 -0.47
N PHE A 130 -19.79 -1.08 -1.80
CA PHE A 130 -18.58 -1.03 -2.61
C PHE A 130 -17.88 0.33 -2.49
N ASN A 131 -18.62 1.43 -2.61
CA ASN A 131 -18.09 2.78 -2.48
C ASN A 131 -17.49 3.03 -1.09
N ALA A 132 -18.10 2.50 -0.02
CA ALA A 132 -17.57 2.59 1.33
C ALA A 132 -16.23 1.83 1.45
N LEU A 133 -16.15 0.58 0.97
CA LEU A 133 -14.90 -0.19 0.95
C LEU A 133 -13.82 0.48 0.09
N HIS A 134 -14.20 1.04 -1.06
CA HIS A 134 -13.28 1.77 -1.93
C HIS A 134 -12.69 2.99 -1.23
N LYS A 135 -13.54 3.81 -0.58
CA LYS A 135 -13.08 4.97 0.22
C LYS A 135 -12.15 4.54 1.35
N THR A 136 -12.47 3.46 2.07
CA THR A 136 -11.62 2.90 3.11
C THR A 136 -10.26 2.46 2.54
N SER A 137 -10.25 1.77 1.40
CA SER A 137 -9.01 1.36 0.72
C SER A 137 -8.14 2.55 0.30
N VAL A 138 -8.75 3.60 -0.25
CA VAL A 138 -8.06 4.85 -0.61
C VAL A 138 -7.48 5.54 0.62
N LEU A 139 -8.24 5.63 1.71
CA LEU A 139 -7.78 6.21 2.97
C LEU A 139 -6.59 5.42 3.54
N LEU A 140 -6.68 4.09 3.61
CA LEU A 140 -5.60 3.24 4.11
C LEU A 140 -4.33 3.41 3.28
N ASN A 141 -4.42 3.37 1.95
CA ASN A 141 -3.26 3.59 1.08
C ASN A 141 -2.69 5.02 1.24
N SER A 142 -3.54 6.02 1.45
CA SER A 142 -3.10 7.41 1.69
C SER A 142 -2.34 7.53 3.02
N VAL A 143 -2.83 6.89 4.09
CA VAL A 143 -2.13 6.84 5.38
C VAL A 143 -0.78 6.14 5.23
N VAL A 144 -0.73 4.98 4.57
CA VAL A 144 0.53 4.26 4.31
C VAL A 144 1.49 5.13 3.50
N PHE A 145 1.01 5.84 2.48
CA PHE A 145 1.82 6.75 1.68
C PHE A 145 2.43 7.88 2.52
N LEU A 146 1.62 8.57 3.33
CA LEU A 146 2.08 9.66 4.19
C LEU A 146 3.10 9.19 5.23
N LEU A 147 2.86 8.02 5.86
CA LEU A 147 3.83 7.39 6.77
C LEU A 147 5.12 7.02 6.05
N GLY A 148 5.04 6.53 4.81
CA GLY A 148 6.20 6.23 3.97
C GLY A 148 7.03 7.49 3.68
N ILE A 149 6.39 8.60 3.31
CA ILE A 149 7.08 9.88 3.10
C ILE A 149 7.74 10.36 4.40
N ALA A 150 7.04 10.25 5.54
CA ALA A 150 7.63 10.60 6.84
C ALA A 150 8.87 9.76 7.16
N ILE A 151 8.85 8.45 6.88
CA ILE A 151 10.01 7.57 7.02
C ILE A 151 11.16 8.01 6.11
N VAL A 152 10.88 8.34 4.85
CA VAL A 152 11.93 8.80 3.91
C VAL A 152 12.57 10.08 4.42
N LEU A 153 11.78 11.03 4.95
CA LEU A 153 12.29 12.26 5.55
C LEU A 153 13.13 12.00 6.80
N ILE A 154 12.67 11.15 7.73
CA ILE A 154 13.44 10.74 8.91
C ILE A 154 14.75 10.09 8.50
N THR A 155 14.70 9.22 7.49
CA THR A 155 15.88 8.53 6.95
C THR A 155 16.86 9.54 6.37
N ALA A 156 16.40 10.50 5.56
CA ALA A 156 17.24 11.54 4.96
C ALA A 156 17.88 12.46 6.02
N TYR A 157 17.15 12.80 7.09
CA TYR A 157 17.67 13.60 8.20
C TYR A 157 18.80 12.86 8.94
N ASN A 158 18.63 11.57 9.20
CA ASN A 158 19.61 10.75 9.90
C ASN A 158 20.84 10.36 9.06
N TYR A 159 20.80 10.55 7.73
CA TYR A 159 21.96 10.34 6.85
C TYR A 159 22.94 11.53 6.81
N LYS A 160 22.57 12.66 7.42
CA LYS A 160 23.41 13.88 7.45
C LYS A 160 24.54 13.83 8.48
N GLU A 161 24.64 12.76 9.27
CA GLU A 161 25.72 12.46 10.22
C GLU A 161 26.49 11.21 9.77
#